data_AF-A0AA36UGX0-F1
#
_entry.id   AF-A0AA36UGX0-F1
#
_cell.length_a   1.000
_cell.length_b   1.000
_cell.length_c   1.000
_cell.angle_alpha   90.00
_cell.angle_beta   90.00
_cell.angle_gamma   90.00
#
_symmetry.space_group_name_H-M   'P 1'
#
loop_
_entity.id
_entity.type
_entity.pdbx_description
1 polymer ?
#
loop_
_entity_poly.entity_id
_entity_poly.type
_entity_poly.pdbx_seq_one_letter_code
_entity_poly.pdbx_strand_id
1 'polypeptide(L)'
;MSFLGKIRAICAREQRKYLHIEESVFKIARLQNLFFQEIFNMANSAQARKRARQSVKQRAHNASLRTAFRTAVKKVLKAVEAGDKAAAQAVYQESVKVIDRIADKGVFHKNKAARHKSRLSAKVKALA
;
A
#
# COMPACT_ATOMS: atom_id res chain seq x y z
N MET A 1 49.89 56.48 -2.62
CA MET A 1 48.95 55.57 -3.33
C MET A 1 48.31 54.66 -2.31
N SER A 2 47.05 54.93 -1.95
CA SER A 2 46.39 54.30 -0.80
C SER A 2 46.10 52.82 -1.05
N PHE A 3 46.39 52.00 -0.03
CA PHE A 3 46.13 50.56 0.03
C PHE A 3 44.67 50.20 -0.34
N LEU A 4 43.73 51.10 -0.08
CA LEU A 4 42.32 50.98 -0.44
C LEU A 4 42.04 50.87 -1.96
N GLY A 5 42.90 51.44 -2.82
CA GLY A 5 42.71 51.38 -4.27
C GLY A 5 42.97 49.99 -4.86
N LYS A 6 43.95 49.25 -4.30
CA LYS A 6 44.30 47.89 -4.75
C LYS A 6 43.28 46.85 -4.26
N ILE A 7 42.71 47.04 -3.06
CA ILE A 7 41.65 46.17 -2.53
C ILE A 7 40.37 46.26 -3.39
N ARG A 8 40.00 47.46 -3.84
CA ARG A 8 38.83 47.68 -4.72
C ARG A 8 38.97 47.01 -6.10
N ALA A 9 40.19 46.96 -6.65
CA ALA A 9 40.47 46.31 -7.95
C ALA A 9 40.51 44.77 -7.88
N ILE A 10 40.95 44.21 -6.74
CA ILE A 10 40.94 42.75 -6.50
C ILE A 10 39.50 42.26 -6.29
N CYS A 11 38.69 42.98 -5.50
CA CYS A 11 37.30 42.62 -5.22
C CYS A 11 36.42 42.63 -6.50
N ALA A 12 36.62 43.58 -7.41
CA ALA A 12 35.88 43.63 -8.69
C ALA A 12 36.26 42.52 -9.69
N ARG A 13 37.47 41.96 -9.58
CA ARG A 13 37.93 40.83 -10.41
C ARG A 13 37.40 39.49 -9.87
N GLU A 14 37.22 39.39 -8.56
CA GLU A 14 36.61 38.24 -7.88
C GLU A 14 35.10 38.14 -8.16
N GLN A 15 34.37 39.28 -8.20
CA GLN A 15 32.93 39.28 -8.48
C GLN A 15 32.55 38.81 -9.89
N ARG A 16 33.49 38.77 -10.84
CA ARG A 16 33.23 38.29 -12.21
C ARG A 16 33.28 36.76 -12.35
N LYS A 17 33.89 36.04 -11.40
CA LYS A 17 33.89 34.56 -11.37
C LYS A 17 32.59 33.96 -10.79
N TYR A 18 31.88 34.70 -9.96
CA TYR A 18 30.64 34.22 -9.33
C TYR A 18 29.38 34.40 -10.20
N LEU A 19 29.44 35.20 -11.27
CA LEU A 19 28.28 35.48 -12.13
C LEU A 19 27.87 34.29 -13.02
N HIS A 20 28.76 33.32 -13.26
CA HIS A 20 28.44 32.09 -14.03
C HIS A 20 27.91 30.92 -13.17
N ILE A 21 27.98 31.02 -11.84
CA ILE A 21 27.41 30.01 -10.94
C ILE A 21 25.92 30.30 -10.73
N GLU A 22 25.51 31.56 -10.69
CA GLU A 22 24.09 31.96 -10.56
C GLU A 22 23.23 31.52 -11.76
N GLU A 23 23.75 31.58 -12.99
CA GLU A 23 23.00 31.13 -14.16
C GLU A 23 22.82 29.60 -14.21
N SER A 24 23.77 28.83 -13.67
CA SER A 24 23.66 27.36 -13.62
C SER A 24 22.70 26.89 -12.53
N VAL A 25 22.72 27.52 -11.34
CA VAL A 25 21.74 27.25 -10.27
C VAL A 25 20.33 27.66 -10.71
N PHE A 26 20.18 28.78 -11.43
CA PHE A 26 18.89 29.23 -11.97
C PHE A 26 18.35 28.30 -13.07
N LYS A 27 19.21 27.70 -13.90
CA LYS A 27 18.83 26.71 -14.94
C LYS A 27 18.51 25.34 -14.35
N ILE A 28 19.22 24.92 -13.30
CA ILE A 28 18.92 23.70 -12.52
C ILE A 28 17.60 23.87 -11.76
N ALA A 29 17.35 25.02 -11.13
CA ALA A 29 16.08 25.32 -10.47
C ALA A 29 14.91 25.42 -11.47
N ARG A 30 15.14 25.95 -12.68
CA ARG A 30 14.14 26.00 -13.75
C ARG A 30 13.82 24.60 -14.30
N LEU A 31 14.82 23.73 -14.45
CA LEU A 31 14.63 22.32 -14.85
C LEU A 31 13.95 21.49 -13.75
N GLN A 32 14.28 21.72 -12.46
CA GLN A 32 13.57 21.09 -11.34
C GLN A 32 12.11 21.55 -11.24
N ASN A 33 11.81 22.83 -11.51
CA ASN A 33 10.43 23.33 -11.48
C ASN A 33 9.61 22.86 -12.70
N LEU A 34 10.24 22.71 -13.88
CA LEU A 34 9.60 22.09 -15.05
C LEU A 34 9.34 20.58 -14.83
N PHE A 35 10.25 19.87 -14.17
CA PHE A 35 10.03 18.47 -13.77
C PHE A 35 8.96 18.34 -12.67
N PHE A 36 8.86 19.31 -11.76
CA PHE A 36 7.83 19.34 -10.71
C PHE A 36 6.42 19.67 -11.24
N GLN A 37 6.32 20.48 -12.30
CA GLN A 37 5.06 20.80 -12.98
C GLN A 37 4.47 19.62 -13.76
N GLU A 38 5.30 18.73 -14.33
CA GLU A 38 4.78 17.51 -14.97
C GLU A 38 4.21 16.49 -13.97
N ILE A 39 4.73 16.47 -12.73
CA ILE A 39 4.25 15.55 -11.68
C ILE A 39 2.88 15.97 -11.12
N PHE A 40 2.57 17.28 -11.11
CA PHE A 40 1.30 17.80 -10.61
C PHE A 40 0.12 17.64 -11.58
N ASN A 41 0.36 17.14 -12.80
CA ASN A 41 -0.70 16.81 -13.76
C ASN A 41 -1.25 15.36 -13.59
N MET A 42 -0.72 14.59 -12.64
CA MET A 42 -1.24 13.26 -12.34
C MET A 42 -2.49 13.33 -11.43
N ALA A 43 -3.66 13.25 -12.08
CA ALA A 43 -5.04 13.16 -11.56
C ALA A 43 -5.76 14.47 -11.16
N ASN A 44 -6.22 15.23 -12.17
CA ASN A 44 -6.86 16.54 -11.99
C ASN A 44 -8.40 16.54 -12.00
N SER A 45 -9.07 15.38 -12.10
CA SER A 45 -10.54 15.31 -12.14
C SER A 45 -11.16 15.13 -10.74
N ALA A 46 -12.25 15.84 -10.45
CA ALA A 46 -12.96 15.74 -9.17
C ALA A 46 -13.45 14.30 -8.89
N GLN A 47 -13.79 13.55 -9.93
CA GLN A 47 -14.19 12.15 -9.82
C GLN A 47 -13.02 11.25 -9.39
N ALA A 48 -11.81 11.45 -9.94
CA ALA A 48 -10.64 10.66 -9.57
C ALA A 48 -10.28 10.85 -8.09
N ARG A 49 -10.28 12.10 -7.60
CA ARG A 49 -10.03 12.41 -6.18
C ARG A 49 -11.06 11.74 -5.26
N LYS A 50 -12.34 11.71 -5.67
CA LYS A 50 -13.41 11.00 -4.93
C LYS A 50 -13.17 9.48 -4.90
N ARG A 51 -12.83 8.87 -6.03
CA ARG A 51 -12.55 7.43 -6.14
C ARG A 51 -11.33 7.02 -5.30
N ALA A 52 -10.27 7.85 -5.26
CA ALA A 52 -9.11 7.61 -4.41
C ALA A 52 -9.47 7.59 -2.91
N ARG A 53 -10.30 8.53 -2.45
CA ARG A 53 -10.77 8.52 -1.05
C ARG A 53 -11.64 7.30 -0.73
N GLN A 54 -12.52 6.91 -1.66
CA GLN A 54 -13.38 5.74 -1.49
C GLN A 54 -12.58 4.43 -1.47
N SER A 55 -11.57 4.31 -2.33
CA SER A 55 -10.75 3.09 -2.43
C SER A 55 -9.95 2.84 -1.16
N VAL A 56 -9.40 3.88 -0.53
CA VAL A 56 -8.68 3.77 0.76
C VAL A 56 -9.62 3.21 1.85
N LYS A 57 -10.82 3.78 1.98
CA LYS A 57 -11.82 3.34 2.98
C LYS A 57 -12.24 1.88 2.75
N GLN A 58 -12.59 1.53 1.51
CA GLN A 58 -12.98 0.16 1.15
C GLN A 58 -11.83 -0.83 1.32
N ARG A 59 -10.59 -0.44 0.99
CA ARG A 59 -9.39 -1.26 1.18
C ARG A 59 -9.17 -1.60 2.64
N ALA A 60 -9.26 -0.62 3.54
CA ALA A 60 -9.08 -0.84 4.98
C ALA A 60 -10.11 -1.85 5.53
N HIS A 61 -11.39 -1.64 5.22
CA HIS A 61 -12.45 -2.58 5.63
C HIS A 61 -12.25 -3.98 5.05
N ASN A 62 -12.01 -4.09 3.75
CA ASN A 62 -11.86 -5.39 3.09
C ASN A 62 -10.57 -6.12 3.49
N ALA A 63 -9.51 -5.40 3.87
CA ALA A 63 -8.29 -6.01 4.38
C ALA A 63 -8.57 -6.81 5.67
N SER A 64 -9.30 -6.22 6.62
CA SER A 64 -9.65 -6.90 7.88
C SER A 64 -10.44 -8.19 7.65
N LEU A 65 -11.46 -8.15 6.78
CA LEU A 65 -12.30 -9.30 6.46
C LEU A 65 -11.53 -10.41 5.73
N ARG A 66 -10.64 -10.05 4.80
CA ARG A 66 -9.77 -11.03 4.12
C ARG A 66 -8.81 -11.69 5.11
N THR A 67 -8.27 -10.95 6.07
CA THR A 67 -7.41 -11.52 7.10
C THR A 67 -8.18 -12.46 8.01
N ALA A 68 -9.36 -12.06 8.49
CA ALA A 68 -10.22 -12.92 9.31
C ALA A 68 -10.55 -14.24 8.60
N PHE A 69 -10.88 -14.20 7.31
CA PHE A 69 -11.10 -15.39 6.50
C PHE A 69 -9.87 -16.31 6.45
N ARG A 70 -8.68 -15.75 6.16
CA ARG A 70 -7.42 -16.54 6.12
C ARG A 70 -7.10 -17.16 7.48
N THR A 71 -7.34 -16.42 8.56
CA THR A 71 -7.13 -16.90 9.94
C THR A 71 -8.07 -18.06 10.26
N ALA A 72 -9.35 -17.99 9.92
CA ALA A 72 -10.30 -19.08 10.12
C ALA A 72 -9.85 -20.37 9.41
N VAL A 73 -9.44 -20.25 8.14
CA VAL A 73 -8.89 -21.40 7.39
C VAL A 73 -7.62 -21.95 8.06
N LYS A 74 -6.70 -21.10 8.50
CA LYS A 74 -5.47 -21.51 9.17
C LYS A 74 -5.74 -22.21 10.51
N LYS A 75 -6.74 -21.78 11.28
CA LYS A 75 -7.14 -22.42 12.54
C LYS A 75 -7.57 -23.87 12.33
N VAL A 76 -8.41 -24.14 11.33
CA VAL A 76 -8.83 -25.50 11.00
C VAL A 76 -7.65 -26.35 10.57
N LEU A 77 -6.76 -25.82 9.71
CA LEU A 77 -5.58 -26.56 9.27
C LEU A 77 -4.65 -26.95 10.43
N LYS A 78 -4.43 -26.04 11.38
CA LYS A 78 -3.66 -26.34 12.60
C LYS A 78 -4.32 -27.41 13.48
N ALA A 79 -5.64 -27.35 13.64
CA ALA A 79 -6.37 -28.37 14.39
C ALA A 79 -6.30 -29.74 13.70
N VAL A 80 -6.28 -29.75 12.36
CA VAL A 80 -6.09 -30.97 11.57
C VAL A 80 -4.68 -31.52 11.73
N GLU A 81 -3.65 -30.66 11.74
CA GLU A 81 -2.25 -31.05 11.98
C GLU A 81 -2.04 -31.60 13.40
N ALA A 82 -2.81 -31.14 14.39
CA ALA A 82 -2.75 -31.64 15.76
C ALA A 82 -3.33 -33.06 15.95
N GLY A 83 -4.13 -33.57 14.99
CA GLY A 83 -4.63 -34.94 14.99
C GLY A 83 -5.91 -35.22 15.81
N ASP A 84 -6.44 -34.23 16.54
CA ASP A 84 -7.65 -34.40 17.36
C ASP A 84 -8.95 -34.17 16.55
N LYS A 85 -9.63 -35.27 16.19
CA LYS A 85 -10.85 -35.24 15.35
C LYS A 85 -12.01 -34.44 15.96
N ALA A 86 -12.26 -34.61 17.25
CA ALA A 86 -13.36 -33.91 17.94
C ALA A 86 -13.11 -32.40 18.02
N ALA A 87 -11.89 -32.00 18.37
CA ALA A 87 -11.48 -30.59 18.42
C ALA A 87 -11.49 -29.97 17.02
N ALA A 88 -11.00 -30.68 15.99
CA ALA A 88 -11.01 -30.20 14.62
C ALA A 88 -12.44 -29.96 14.11
N GLN A 89 -13.41 -30.81 14.46
CA GLN A 89 -14.81 -30.63 14.07
C GLN A 89 -15.44 -29.39 14.72
N ALA A 90 -15.16 -29.13 16.01
CA ALA A 90 -15.65 -27.94 16.70
C ALA A 90 -15.10 -26.65 16.06
N VAL A 91 -13.79 -26.60 15.84
CA VAL A 91 -13.11 -25.45 15.20
C VAL A 91 -13.59 -25.26 13.75
N TYR A 92 -13.90 -26.35 13.04
CA TYR A 92 -14.47 -26.29 11.70
C TYR A 92 -15.84 -25.61 11.70
N GLN A 93 -16.75 -25.98 12.62
CA GLN A 93 -18.08 -25.38 12.68
C GLN A 93 -18.03 -23.87 12.96
N GLU A 94 -17.16 -23.44 13.88
CA GLU A 94 -16.93 -22.01 14.13
C GLU A 94 -16.39 -21.29 12.89
N SER A 95 -15.42 -21.90 12.21
CA SER A 95 -14.79 -21.33 11.03
C SER A 95 -15.76 -21.20 9.85
N VAL A 96 -16.67 -22.17 9.68
CA VAL A 96 -17.72 -22.11 8.65
C VAL A 96 -18.63 -20.89 8.85
N LYS A 97 -19.08 -20.63 10.09
CA LYS A 97 -19.90 -19.46 10.41
C LYS A 97 -19.22 -18.14 10.02
N VAL A 98 -17.91 -18.04 10.28
CA VAL A 98 -17.12 -16.85 9.92
C VAL A 98 -16.98 -16.71 8.40
N ILE A 99 -16.71 -17.81 7.70
CA ILE A 99 -16.54 -17.83 6.24
C ILE A 99 -17.82 -17.35 5.55
N ASP A 100 -18.98 -17.86 5.95
CA ASP A 100 -20.25 -17.54 5.30
C ASP A 100 -20.66 -16.08 5.55
N ARG A 101 -20.48 -15.58 6.78
CA ARG A 101 -20.72 -14.16 7.09
C ARG A 101 -19.86 -13.22 6.25
N ILE A 102 -18.64 -13.62 5.88
CA ILE A 102 -17.76 -12.80 5.03
C ILE A 102 -18.18 -12.92 3.56
N ALA A 103 -18.66 -14.08 3.13
CA ALA A 103 -19.16 -14.29 1.77
C ALA A 103 -20.43 -13.46 1.50
N ASP A 104 -21.33 -13.35 2.48
CA ASP A 104 -22.56 -12.55 2.37
C ASP A 104 -22.27 -11.05 2.21
N LYS A 105 -21.16 -10.57 2.77
CA LYS A 105 -20.67 -9.19 2.61
C LYS A 105 -20.11 -8.90 1.21
N GLY A 106 -20.06 -9.88 0.31
CA GLY A 106 -19.59 -9.70 -1.07
C GLY A 106 -18.08 -9.51 -1.23
N VAL A 107 -17.28 -9.69 -0.17
CA VAL A 107 -15.81 -9.61 -0.26
C VAL A 107 -15.23 -10.78 -1.05
N PHE A 108 -15.91 -11.93 -1.01
CA PHE A 108 -15.59 -13.11 -1.81
C PHE A 108 -16.84 -13.62 -2.52
N HIS A 109 -16.67 -14.18 -3.70
CA HIS A 109 -17.74 -14.88 -4.39
C HIS A 109 -18.17 -16.14 -3.60
N LYS A 110 -19.47 -16.44 -3.59
CA LYS A 110 -20.07 -17.59 -2.86
C LYS A 110 -19.38 -18.92 -3.24
N ASN A 111 -19.12 -19.13 -4.52
CA ASN A 111 -18.38 -20.30 -5.03
C ASN A 111 -16.98 -20.44 -4.41
N LYS A 112 -16.27 -19.32 -4.15
CA LYS A 112 -14.96 -19.39 -3.50
C LYS A 112 -15.11 -19.91 -2.07
N ALA A 113 -16.06 -19.39 -1.30
CA ALA A 113 -16.36 -19.88 0.04
C ALA A 113 -16.75 -21.37 0.02
N ALA A 114 -17.63 -21.79 -0.91
CA ALA A 114 -18.03 -23.19 -1.08
C ALA A 114 -16.85 -24.13 -1.36
N ARG A 115 -15.90 -23.73 -2.24
CA ARG A 115 -14.69 -24.51 -2.49
C ARG A 115 -13.83 -24.70 -1.24
N HIS A 116 -13.67 -23.65 -0.43
CA HIS A 116 -12.92 -23.76 0.82
C HIS A 116 -13.63 -24.64 1.84
N LYS A 117 -14.96 -24.55 1.97
CA LYS A 117 -15.76 -25.44 2.85
C LYS A 117 -15.61 -26.91 2.46
N SER A 118 -15.73 -27.21 1.15
CA SER A 118 -15.55 -28.57 0.61
C SER A 118 -14.14 -29.11 0.91
N ARG A 119 -13.09 -28.35 0.59
CA ARG A 119 -11.69 -28.75 0.85
C ARG A 119 -11.41 -29.01 2.34
N LEU A 120 -11.90 -28.13 3.22
CA LEU A 120 -11.71 -28.30 4.66
C LEU A 120 -12.49 -29.53 5.18
N SER A 121 -13.71 -29.75 4.70
CA SER A 121 -14.48 -30.94 5.08
C SER A 121 -13.80 -32.24 4.65
N ALA A 122 -13.18 -32.27 3.46
CA ALA A 122 -12.42 -33.42 2.99
C ALA A 122 -11.21 -33.70 3.88
N LYS A 123 -10.50 -32.66 4.33
CA LYS A 123 -9.36 -32.81 5.25
C LYS A 123 -9.77 -33.36 6.61
N VAL A 124 -10.86 -32.85 7.20
CA VAL A 124 -11.37 -33.35 8.49
C VAL A 124 -11.84 -34.80 8.37
N LYS A 125 -12.45 -35.18 7.24
CA LYS A 125 -12.82 -36.56 6.94
C LYS A 125 -11.61 -37.47 6.67
N ALA A 126 -10.49 -36.94 6.19
CA ALA A 126 -9.29 -37.73 5.91
C ALA A 126 -8.51 -38.11 7.19
N LEU A 127 -8.71 -37.39 8.29
CA LEU A 127 -8.24 -37.76 9.62
C LEU A 127 -9.08 -38.89 10.27
N ALA A 128 -9.94 -39.53 9.48
CA ALA A 128 -10.96 -40.44 10.00
C ALA A 128 -10.38 -41.64 10.73
#